data_AF-H2Y309-F1
#
_entry.id   AF-H2Y309-F1
#
_cell.length_a   1.000
_cell.length_b   1.000
_cell.length_c   1.000
_cell.angle_alpha   90.00
_cell.angle_beta   90.00
_cell.angle_gamma   90.00
#
_symmetry.space_group_name_H-M   'P 1'
#
loop_
_entity.id
_entity.type
_entity.pdbx_description
1 polymer ?
#
loop_
_entity_poly.entity_id
_entity_poly.type
_entity_poly.pdbx_seq_one_letter_code
_entity_poly.pdbx_strand_id
1 'polypeptide(L)'
;MEDFFSMHQGEGVQHIAFSTNNIVDAISHYKASGLQCVLPPDAYYTENFSRNEIEDLNLTVETLKANNILLERNQGEAESGSDWCELNFGVSGLEEQKQHLKNTNWFIMQAFTNPVFEEKTLFFELIQRFQTISGFGAGNIGASWRAAQKDWCDK
;
A
#
# COMPACT_ATOMS: atom_id res chain seq x y z
N MET A 1 -8.29 -6.00 13.13
CA MET A 1 -7.41 -5.60 14.26
C MET A 1 -7.71 -6.45 15.49
N GLU A 2 -8.98 -6.81 15.73
CA GLU A 2 -9.38 -7.73 16.81
C GLU A 2 -8.66 -9.08 16.76
N ASP A 3 -8.44 -9.67 15.56
CA ASP A 3 -7.74 -10.96 15.41
C ASP A 3 -6.25 -10.90 15.80
N PHE A 4 -5.60 -9.74 15.71
CA PHE A 4 -4.20 -9.60 16.11
C PHE A 4 -4.06 -9.72 17.62
N PHE A 5 -4.92 -9.02 18.39
CA PHE A 5 -4.85 -9.04 19.85
C PHE A 5 -5.20 -10.41 20.43
N SER A 6 -6.10 -11.16 19.80
CA SER A 6 -6.45 -12.51 20.25
C SER A 6 -5.30 -13.50 20.03
N MET A 7 -4.53 -13.37 18.94
CA MET A 7 -3.43 -14.27 18.61
C MET A 7 -2.08 -13.85 19.21
N HIS A 8 -1.77 -12.55 19.23
CA HIS A 8 -0.50 -12.00 19.72
C HIS A 8 -0.44 -11.92 21.26
N GLN A 9 -1.58 -12.01 21.94
CA GLN A 9 -1.69 -11.96 23.41
C GLN A 9 -1.08 -10.70 24.06
N GLY A 10 -1.08 -9.57 23.35
CA GLY A 10 -0.55 -8.30 23.84
C GLY A 10 -0.24 -7.30 22.72
N GLU A 11 0.32 -6.15 23.08
CA GLU A 11 0.84 -5.17 22.12
C GLU A 11 2.06 -5.73 21.36
N GLY A 12 2.21 -5.37 20.08
CA GLY A 12 3.34 -5.84 19.28
C GLY A 12 3.42 -5.25 17.89
N VAL A 13 4.47 -5.64 17.17
CA VAL A 13 4.71 -5.25 15.78
C VAL A 13 3.86 -6.11 14.86
N GLN A 14 2.92 -5.48 14.15
CA GLN A 14 2.06 -6.16 13.19
C GLN A 14 2.69 -6.31 11.81
N HIS A 15 3.47 -5.32 11.37
CA HIS A 15 4.15 -5.39 10.09
C HIS A 15 5.44 -4.58 10.05
N ILE A 16 6.30 -4.96 9.11
CA ILE A 16 7.52 -4.24 8.76
C ILE A 16 7.47 -3.92 7.27
N ALA A 17 7.64 -2.64 6.93
CA ALA A 17 7.63 -2.16 5.55
C ALA A 17 9.05 -1.97 5.00
N PHE A 18 9.30 -2.52 3.81
CA PHE A 18 10.54 -2.40 3.06
C PHE A 18 10.34 -1.51 1.84
N SER A 19 11.13 -0.45 1.73
CA SER A 19 11.09 0.46 0.58
C SER A 19 11.85 -0.14 -0.61
N THR A 20 11.33 0.04 -1.81
CA THR A 20 11.99 -0.36 -3.07
C THR A 20 11.79 0.70 -4.16
N ASN A 21 12.74 0.76 -5.08
CA ASN A 21 12.65 1.59 -6.30
C ASN A 21 12.03 0.82 -7.48
N ASN A 22 11.79 -0.48 -7.34
CA ASN A 22 11.14 -1.32 -8.33
C ASN A 22 10.34 -2.44 -7.65
N ILE A 23 9.07 -2.17 -7.34
CA ILE A 23 8.18 -3.08 -6.62
C ILE A 23 7.78 -4.29 -7.48
N VAL A 24 7.67 -4.11 -8.80
CA VAL A 24 7.33 -5.20 -9.72
C VAL A 24 8.42 -6.25 -9.72
N ASP A 25 9.68 -5.83 -9.86
CA ASP A 25 10.83 -6.72 -9.80
C ASP A 25 11.00 -7.36 -8.42
N ALA A 26 10.87 -6.57 -7.35
CA ALA A 26 10.98 -7.08 -5.98
C ALA A 26 9.93 -8.17 -5.68
N ILE A 27 8.67 -7.93 -6.00
CA ILE A 27 7.61 -8.93 -5.80
C ILE A 27 7.80 -10.15 -6.71
N SER A 28 8.23 -9.94 -7.96
CA SER A 28 8.50 -11.06 -8.88
C SER A 28 9.55 -12.00 -8.30
N HIS A 29 10.64 -11.47 -7.74
CA HIS A 29 11.66 -12.26 -7.06
C HIS A 29 11.15 -12.94 -5.78
N TYR A 30 10.32 -12.26 -4.99
CA TYR A 30 9.75 -12.83 -3.76
C TYR A 30 8.82 -14.01 -4.09
N LYS A 31 7.93 -13.84 -5.07
CA LYS A 31 7.05 -14.90 -5.56
C LYS A 31 7.84 -16.10 -6.10
N ALA A 32 8.89 -15.85 -6.89
CA ALA A 32 9.78 -16.89 -7.40
C ALA A 32 10.50 -17.66 -6.28
N SER A 33 10.74 -17.00 -5.14
CA SER A 33 11.34 -17.59 -3.94
C SER A 33 10.32 -18.33 -3.05
N GLY A 34 9.05 -18.43 -3.46
CA GLY A 34 7.99 -19.14 -2.76
C GLY A 34 7.24 -18.30 -1.72
N LEU A 35 7.52 -16.99 -1.64
CA LEU A 35 6.83 -16.11 -0.71
C LEU A 35 5.39 -15.84 -1.20
N GLN A 36 4.42 -16.06 -0.31
CA GLN A 36 3.01 -15.85 -0.61
C GLN A 36 2.62 -14.41 -0.29
N CYS A 37 1.96 -13.76 -1.25
CA CYS A 37 1.41 -12.42 -1.08
C CYS A 37 -0.11 -12.45 -0.99
N VAL A 38 -0.68 -11.49 -0.27
CA VAL A 38 -2.11 -11.24 -0.25
C VAL A 38 -2.59 -11.01 -1.70
N LEU A 39 -3.76 -11.54 -2.05
CA LEU A 39 -4.36 -11.37 -3.36
C LEU A 39 -5.49 -10.34 -3.29
N PRO A 40 -5.32 -9.13 -3.87
CA PRO A 40 -6.41 -8.18 -3.97
C PRO A 40 -7.56 -8.73 -4.83
N PRO A 41 -8.83 -8.44 -4.50
CA PRO A 41 -9.97 -8.84 -5.33
C PRO A 41 -9.85 -8.26 -6.74
N ASP A 42 -10.28 -9.01 -7.74
CA ASP A 42 -10.27 -8.56 -9.14
C ASP A 42 -10.95 -7.20 -9.36
N ALA A 43 -12.03 -6.94 -8.60
CA ALA A 43 -12.78 -5.68 -8.62
C ALA A 43 -11.90 -4.46 -8.29
N TYR A 44 -10.86 -4.64 -7.47
CA TYR A 44 -9.92 -3.56 -7.14
C TYR A 44 -9.28 -2.98 -8.41
N TYR A 45 -8.88 -3.84 -9.34
CA TYR A 45 -8.21 -3.44 -10.58
C TYR A 45 -9.15 -2.90 -11.65
N THR A 46 -10.44 -3.20 -11.57
CA THR A 46 -11.44 -2.73 -12.54
C THR A 46 -12.08 -1.41 -12.15
N GLU A 47 -12.21 -1.14 -10.85
CA GLU A 47 -12.98 0.00 -10.33
C GLU A 47 -12.11 1.24 -10.02
N ASN A 48 -10.80 1.07 -9.81
CA ASN A 48 -9.94 2.12 -9.25
C ASN A 48 -8.95 2.74 -10.25
N PHE A 49 -8.88 2.26 -11.49
CA PHE A 49 -7.90 2.73 -12.47
C PHE A 49 -8.56 3.18 -13.77
N SER A 50 -8.35 4.44 -14.16
CA SER A 50 -8.58 4.84 -15.55
C SER A 50 -7.35 4.49 -16.39
N ARG A 51 -7.57 4.08 -17.64
CA ARG A 51 -6.53 3.46 -18.50
C ARG A 51 -5.29 4.35 -18.71
N ASN A 52 -5.43 5.67 -18.60
CA ASN A 52 -4.37 6.65 -18.86
C ASN A 52 -3.41 6.85 -17.67
N GLU A 53 -3.78 6.50 -16.44
CA GLU A 53 -3.02 6.84 -15.23
C GLU A 53 -1.81 5.92 -14.99
N ILE A 54 -1.85 4.72 -15.54
CA ILE A 54 -0.77 3.72 -15.40
C ILE A 54 0.29 3.91 -16.48
N GLU A 55 -0.04 4.61 -17.57
CA GLU A 55 0.88 4.96 -18.64
C GLU A 55 2.02 5.85 -18.14
N ASP A 56 1.74 6.80 -17.22
CA ASP A 56 2.74 7.69 -16.60
C ASP A 56 3.80 6.92 -15.80
N LEU A 57 3.43 5.74 -15.27
CA LEU A 57 4.34 4.85 -14.54
C LEU A 57 4.98 3.79 -15.45
N ASN A 58 4.65 3.79 -16.75
CA ASN A 58 5.02 2.75 -17.70
C ASN A 58 4.66 1.34 -17.21
N LEU A 59 3.51 1.23 -16.54
CA LEU A 59 2.96 -0.02 -16.02
C LEU A 59 1.60 -0.30 -16.69
N THR A 60 1.06 -1.50 -16.48
CA THR A 60 -0.31 -1.83 -16.91
C THR A 60 -1.12 -2.39 -15.74
N VAL A 61 -2.45 -2.33 -15.83
CA VAL A 61 -3.34 -2.97 -14.85
C VAL A 61 -3.00 -4.45 -14.68
N GLU A 62 -2.71 -5.13 -15.79
CA GLU A 62 -2.33 -6.54 -15.81
C GLU A 62 -1.03 -6.79 -15.05
N THR A 63 -0.06 -5.87 -15.15
CA THR A 63 1.20 -5.96 -14.41
C THR A 63 0.96 -5.83 -12.90
N LEU A 64 0.13 -4.86 -12.49
CA LEU A 64 -0.24 -4.68 -11.08
C LEU A 64 -0.97 -5.93 -10.56
N LYS A 65 -1.95 -6.43 -11.31
CA LYS A 65 -2.74 -7.61 -10.97
C LYS A 65 -1.89 -8.88 -10.88
N ALA A 66 -1.02 -9.13 -11.86
CA ALA A 66 -0.14 -10.29 -11.86
C ALA A 66 0.83 -10.29 -10.66
N ASN A 67 1.16 -9.10 -10.16
CA ASN A 67 2.06 -8.91 -9.01
C ASN A 67 1.32 -8.60 -7.70
N ASN A 68 -0.01 -8.64 -7.66
CA ASN A 68 -0.79 -8.34 -6.45
C ASN A 68 -0.49 -6.94 -5.86
N ILE A 69 -0.14 -5.97 -6.71
CA ILE A 69 0.26 -4.62 -6.29
C ILE A 69 -0.97 -3.73 -6.20
N LEU A 70 -1.11 -3.06 -5.06
CA LEU A 70 -2.06 -1.97 -4.85
C LEU A 70 -1.41 -0.63 -5.22
N LEU A 71 -2.19 0.28 -5.77
CA LEU A 71 -1.79 1.62 -6.18
C LEU A 71 -2.74 2.65 -5.57
N GLU A 72 -2.19 3.56 -4.79
CA GLU A 72 -2.85 4.74 -4.24
C GLU A 72 -2.26 6.00 -4.88
N ARG A 73 -3.09 7.02 -5.10
CA ARG A 73 -2.71 8.28 -5.73
C ARG A 73 -3.30 9.49 -5.00
N ASN A 74 -2.72 10.67 -5.17
CA ASN A 74 -3.52 11.88 -4.96
C ASN A 74 -4.53 12.06 -6.09
N GLN A 75 -5.80 12.05 -5.75
CA GLN A 75 -6.82 12.65 -6.59
C GLN A 75 -6.72 14.16 -6.38
N GLY A 76 -6.00 14.85 -7.27
CA GLY A 76 -5.90 16.30 -7.21
C GLY A 76 -7.16 16.97 -7.69
N GLU A 77 -8.19 17.10 -6.84
CA GLU A 77 -9.16 18.22 -6.89
C GLU A 77 -9.60 18.64 -5.48
N ALA A 78 -10.00 19.91 -5.39
CA ALA A 78 -10.14 20.72 -4.20
C ALA A 78 -11.36 20.38 -3.31
N GLU A 79 -11.33 20.98 -2.12
CA GLU A 79 -12.42 21.20 -1.17
C GLU A 79 -12.58 20.23 0.01
N SER A 80 -12.27 20.81 1.17
CA SER A 80 -12.79 20.56 2.52
C SER A 80 -12.74 19.13 3.08
N GLY A 81 -11.89 18.96 4.09
CA GLY A 81 -12.24 18.08 5.21
C GLY A 81 -11.50 16.75 5.28
N SER A 82 -10.19 16.79 5.46
CA SER A 82 -9.54 16.15 6.62
C SER A 82 -8.04 16.40 6.51
N ASP A 83 -7.55 17.23 7.41
CA ASP A 83 -6.14 17.58 7.55
C ASP A 83 -5.31 16.35 7.95
N TRP A 84 -4.95 15.52 6.98
CA TRP A 84 -3.97 14.43 7.19
C TRP A 84 -2.53 14.96 7.35
N CYS A 85 -2.33 16.27 7.20
CA CYS A 85 -1.02 16.92 7.28
C CYS A 85 -0.59 17.32 8.70
N GLU A 86 -1.44 17.21 9.73
CA GLU A 86 -1.13 17.72 11.08
C GLU A 86 -0.27 16.80 11.97
N LEU A 87 0.06 15.58 11.54
CA LEU A 87 0.82 14.64 12.38
C LEU A 87 2.35 14.63 12.19
N ASN A 88 2.92 15.55 11.40
CA ASN A 88 4.36 15.61 11.19
C ASN A 88 5.07 16.57 12.16
N PHE A 89 5.90 16.00 13.03
CA PHE A 89 6.78 16.64 14.00
C PHE A 89 7.60 17.81 13.42
N GLY A 90 7.15 19.05 13.66
CA GLY A 90 8.00 20.20 14.02
C GLY A 90 9.16 20.65 13.12
N VAL A 91 9.25 20.27 11.84
CA VAL A 91 10.35 20.73 10.97
C VAL A 91 9.91 21.88 10.05
N SER A 92 10.58 23.03 10.16
CA SER A 92 10.40 24.19 9.27
C SER A 92 10.81 23.85 7.83
N GLY A 93 9.90 24.00 6.87
CA GLY A 93 10.12 23.70 5.44
C GLY A 93 8.95 23.00 4.73
N LEU A 94 7.89 22.63 5.48
CA LEU A 94 6.78 21.84 4.95
C LEU A 94 5.84 22.61 4.00
N GLU A 95 5.66 23.93 4.11
CA GLU A 95 4.63 24.62 3.31
C GLU A 95 4.94 24.63 1.80
N GLU A 96 6.20 24.89 1.41
CA GLU A 96 6.61 24.78 0.00
C GLU A 96 6.54 23.34 -0.51
N GLN A 97 6.89 22.35 0.32
CA GLN A 97 6.79 20.92 -0.03
C GLN A 97 5.33 20.48 -0.16
N LYS A 98 4.44 20.94 0.72
CA LYS A 98 2.99 20.70 0.66
C LYS A 98 2.40 21.29 -0.62
N GLN A 99 2.81 22.50 -0.99
CA GLN A 99 2.30 23.15 -2.19
C GLN A 99 2.84 22.51 -3.48
N HIS A 100 4.07 21.99 -3.46
CA HIS A 100 4.62 21.18 -4.55
C HIS A 100 3.84 19.86 -4.71
N LEU A 101 3.61 19.12 -3.62
CA LEU A 101 2.86 17.85 -3.63
C LEU A 101 1.38 17.99 -4.01
N LYS A 102 0.77 19.15 -3.78
CA LYS A 102 -0.60 19.46 -4.25
C LYS A 102 -0.67 19.62 -5.78
N ASN A 103 0.43 19.99 -6.41
CA ASN A 103 0.50 20.31 -7.84
C ASN A 103 1.18 19.21 -8.67
N THR A 104 1.62 18.12 -8.04
CA THR A 104 2.27 16.99 -8.70
C THR A 104 1.50 15.70 -8.42
N ASN A 105 1.28 14.87 -9.44
CA ASN A 105 0.74 13.54 -9.25
C ASN A 105 1.75 12.70 -8.46
N TRP A 106 1.36 12.18 -7.30
CA TRP A 106 2.13 11.23 -6.53
C TRP A 106 1.41 9.89 -6.44
N PHE A 107 2.21 8.84 -6.34
CA PHE A 107 1.72 7.47 -6.27
C PHE A 107 2.41 6.70 -5.15
N ILE A 108 1.66 5.83 -4.49
CA ILE A 108 2.15 4.85 -3.54
C ILE A 108 1.72 3.48 -4.03
N MET A 109 2.70 2.63 -4.35
CA MET A 109 2.49 1.23 -4.66
C MET A 109 2.84 0.37 -3.46
N GLN A 110 1.96 -0.54 -3.10
CA GLN A 110 2.13 -1.42 -1.95
C GLN A 110 1.78 -2.87 -2.29
N ALA A 111 2.50 -3.79 -1.69
CA ALA A 111 2.18 -5.21 -1.74
C ALA A 111 2.46 -5.84 -0.37
N PHE A 112 1.62 -6.77 0.05
CA PHE A 112 1.66 -7.34 1.38
C PHE A 112 1.86 -8.84 1.31
N THR A 113 2.68 -9.37 2.20
CA THR A 113 2.86 -10.81 2.35
C THR A 113 1.71 -11.40 3.15
N ASN A 114 1.49 -12.71 3.01
CA ASN A 114 0.77 -13.45 4.04
C ASN A 114 1.56 -13.41 5.36
N PRO A 115 0.93 -13.74 6.51
CA PRO A 115 1.63 -13.82 7.77
C PRO A 115 2.75 -14.85 7.67
N VAL A 116 3.91 -14.51 8.24
CA VAL A 116 5.12 -15.33 8.14
C VAL A 116 5.19 -16.42 9.20
N PHE A 117 4.32 -16.34 10.19
CA PHE A 117 4.16 -17.31 11.28
C PHE A 117 2.76 -17.93 11.24
N GLU A 118 2.60 -19.02 11.97
CA GLU A 118 1.31 -19.72 12.11
C GLU A 118 0.29 -18.83 12.83
N GLU A 119 0.74 -18.12 13.86
CA GLU A 119 -0.01 -17.03 14.47
C GLU A 119 -0.03 -15.84 13.49
N LYS A 120 -1.21 -15.52 12.97
CA LYS A 120 -1.45 -14.50 11.93
C LYS A 120 -1.23 -13.07 12.47
N THR A 121 0.00 -12.77 12.87
CA THR A 121 0.38 -11.60 13.66
C THR A 121 1.36 -10.70 12.92
N LEU A 122 2.45 -11.25 12.39
CA LEU A 122 3.47 -10.52 11.63
C LEU A 122 3.37 -10.80 10.13
N PHE A 123 3.35 -9.73 9.34
CA PHE A 123 3.53 -9.78 7.88
C PHE A 123 4.49 -8.69 7.40
N PHE A 124 4.95 -8.79 6.16
CA PHE A 124 5.81 -7.78 5.54
C PHE A 124 5.04 -6.98 4.49
N GLU A 125 5.47 -5.73 4.33
CA GLU A 125 5.00 -4.83 3.29
C GLU A 125 6.18 -4.46 2.38
N LEU A 126 5.96 -4.47 1.08
CA LEU A 126 6.82 -3.79 0.12
C LEU A 126 6.13 -2.49 -0.32
N ILE A 127 6.87 -1.39 -0.29
CA ILE A 127 6.36 -0.08 -0.66
C ILE A 127 7.28 0.61 -1.66
N GLN A 128 6.71 1.16 -2.73
CA GLN A 128 7.40 2.06 -3.66
C GLN A 128 6.63 3.38 -3.72
N ARG A 129 7.37 4.49 -3.68
CA ARG A 129 6.82 5.85 -3.69
C ARG A 129 7.30 6.59 -4.92
N PHE A 130 6.40 7.30 -5.57
CA PHE A 130 6.72 8.18 -6.69
C PHE A 130 6.30 9.61 -6.36
N GLN A 131 7.25 10.55 -6.46
CA GLN A 131 7.04 11.98 -6.21
C GLN A 131 6.40 12.33 -4.85
N THR A 132 6.52 11.46 -3.84
CA THR A 132 6.11 11.74 -2.45
C THR A 132 7.11 11.23 -1.43
N ILE A 133 7.28 12.00 -0.35
CA ILE A 133 8.14 11.71 0.80
C ILE A 133 7.29 11.31 2.03
N SER A 134 5.98 11.55 2.01
CA SER A 134 5.08 11.37 3.16
C SER A 134 3.74 10.69 2.78
N GLY A 135 3.04 10.14 3.77
CA GLY A 135 1.77 9.40 3.60
C GLY A 135 1.93 7.88 3.73
N PHE A 136 0.95 7.20 4.32
CA PHE A 136 1.06 5.76 4.66
C PHE A 136 0.38 4.82 3.65
N GLY A 137 -0.32 5.36 2.64
CA GLY A 137 -1.17 4.53 1.79
C GLY A 137 -2.37 3.97 2.57
N ALA A 138 -3.05 4.81 3.36
CA ALA A 138 -4.10 4.37 4.27
C ALA A 138 -5.27 3.68 3.51
N GLY A 139 -5.52 4.09 2.26
CA GLY A 139 -6.50 3.44 1.38
C GLY A 139 -6.05 2.03 0.98
N ASN A 140 -4.78 1.86 0.62
CA ASN A 140 -4.19 0.56 0.29
C ASN A 140 -4.17 -0.41 1.49
N ILE A 141 -3.88 0.07 2.70
CA ILE A 141 -3.91 -0.76 3.93
C ILE A 141 -5.33 -1.29 4.15
N GLY A 142 -6.36 -0.44 4.03
CA GLY A 142 -7.75 -0.84 4.19
C GLY A 142 -8.26 -1.81 3.12
N ALA A 143 -7.76 -1.70 1.88
CA ALA A 143 -8.07 -2.64 0.79
C ALA A 143 -7.38 -4.00 1.00
N SER A 144 -6.10 -3.98 1.41
CA SER A 144 -5.33 -5.18 1.74
C SER A 144 -5.93 -5.95 2.89
N TRP A 145 -6.38 -5.24 3.93
CA TRP A 145 -6.91 -5.87 5.13
C TRP A 145 -8.23 -6.62 4.85
N ARG A 146 -9.08 -6.05 3.99
CA ARG A 146 -10.32 -6.70 3.53
C ARG A 146 -10.06 -7.89 2.61
N ALA A 147 -9.03 -7.81 1.76
CA ALA A 147 -8.60 -8.91 0.90
C ALA A 147 -8.02 -10.07 1.73
N ALA A 148 -7.10 -9.75 2.64
CA ALA A 148 -6.43 -10.67 3.53
C ALA A 148 -7.40 -11.37 4.49
N GLN A 149 -8.35 -10.65 5.11
CA GLN A 149 -9.32 -11.27 6.01
C GLN A 149 -10.17 -12.33 5.30
N LYS A 150 -10.56 -12.10 4.05
CA LYS A 150 -11.37 -13.07 3.31
C LYS A 150 -10.58 -14.36 3.06
N ASP A 151 -9.33 -14.24 2.64
CA ASP A 151 -8.45 -15.40 2.40
C ASP A 151 -7.98 -16.09 3.71
N TRP A 152 -7.90 -15.35 4.82
CA TRP A 152 -7.44 -15.88 6.11
C TRP A 152 -8.55 -16.43 6.98
N CYS A 153 -9.82 -16.03 6.79
CA CYS A 153 -10.96 -16.63 7.48
C CYS A 153 -11.48 -17.90 6.79
N ASP A 154 -11.20 -18.07 5.50
CA ASP A 154 -11.66 -19.23 4.69
C ASP A 154 -10.71 -20.46 4.80
N LYS A 155 -9.66 -20.40 5.63
CA LYS A 155 -8.71 -21.50 5.94
C LYS A 155 -8.57 -21.72 7.43
#